data_AF-A0A6I3KKX1-F1
#
_entry.id   AF-A0A6I3KKX1-F1
#
_cell.length_a   1.000
_cell.length_b   1.000
_cell.length_c   1.000
_cell.angle_alpha   90.00
_cell.angle_beta   90.00
_cell.angle_gamma   90.00
#
_symmetry.space_group_name_H-M   'P 1'
#
loop_
_entity.id
_entity.type
_entity.pdbx_description
1 polymer ?
#
loop_
_entity_poly.entity_id
_entity_poly.type
_entity_poly.pdbx_seq_one_letter_code
_entity_poly.pdbx_strand_id
1 'polypeptide(L)'
;MLEDGIYGLRFAASHDGEPADGSGLAVLRDGKVLGSDPLGAVFTGTYEFDAARQLNRVRLRLDVPPDGVLVTGFSAGATGATLDIAGAFSGSAADTTAFIQIAGAPVGVQIRYLGPLPN
;
A
#
# COMPACT_ATOMS: atom_id res chain seq x y z
N MET A 1 -16.45 0.38 -3.77
CA MET A 1 -15.42 0.31 -4.83
C MET A 1 -14.43 1.44 -4.61
N LEU A 2 -13.16 1.24 -4.94
CA LEU A 2 -12.17 2.32 -5.00
C LEU A 2 -12.40 3.17 -6.24
N GLU A 3 -12.37 4.48 -6.05
CA GLU A 3 -12.55 5.46 -7.12
C GLU A 3 -11.19 5.93 -7.65
N ASP A 4 -11.18 6.43 -8.88
CA ASP A 4 -10.02 7.12 -9.42
C ASP A 4 -9.75 8.40 -8.60
N GLY A 5 -8.49 8.64 -8.26
CA GLY A 5 -8.15 9.75 -7.38
C GLY A 5 -6.81 9.60 -6.66
N ILE A 6 -6.60 10.55 -5.77
CA ILE A 6 -5.43 10.64 -4.90
C ILE A 6 -5.82 10.10 -3.53
N TYR A 7 -4.97 9.24 -2.98
CA TYR A 7 -5.17 8.57 -1.71
C TYR A 7 -3.98 8.78 -0.80
N GLY A 8 -4.26 9.13 0.46
CA GLY A 8 -3.30 9.08 1.54
C GLY A 8 -3.28 7.67 2.13
N LEU A 9 -2.08 7.20 2.45
CA LEU A 9 -1.86 5.90 3.07
C LEU A 9 -1.24 6.09 4.46
N ARG A 10 -1.66 5.29 5.42
CA ARG A 10 -0.93 5.06 6.67
C ARG A 10 -0.65 3.57 6.82
N PHE A 11 0.57 3.28 7.23
CA PHE A 11 1.06 1.94 7.49
C PHE A 11 1.32 1.79 8.97
N ALA A 12 0.92 0.68 9.56
CA ALA A 12 1.20 0.34 10.94
C ALA A 12 1.61 -1.13 11.02
N ALA A 13 2.71 -1.40 11.71
CA ALA A 13 3.22 -2.74 11.96
C ALA A 13 3.74 -2.83 13.40
N SER A 14 4.04 -4.06 13.83
CA SER A 14 4.82 -4.29 15.05
C SER A 14 6.13 -4.95 14.65
N HIS A 15 7.24 -4.39 15.10
CA HIS A 15 8.58 -4.91 14.89
C HIS A 15 9.23 -5.12 16.26
N ASP A 16 9.62 -6.36 16.57
CA ASP A 16 10.19 -6.75 17.86
C ASP A 16 9.35 -6.34 19.09
N GLY A 17 8.03 -6.29 18.93
CA GLY A 17 7.09 -5.88 19.98
C GLY A 17 6.87 -4.37 20.08
N GLU A 18 7.61 -3.57 19.33
CA GLU A 18 7.47 -2.12 19.27
C GLU A 18 6.58 -1.69 18.08
N PRO A 19 5.73 -0.66 18.25
CA PRO A 19 4.94 -0.13 17.16
C PRO A 19 5.82 0.63 16.16
N ALA A 20 5.58 0.41 14.87
CA ALA A 20 6.23 1.10 13.78
C ALA A 20 5.19 1.62 12.79
N ASP A 21 5.27 2.92 12.47
CA ASP A 21 4.32 3.59 11.60
C ASP A 21 5.00 4.21 10.38
N GLY A 22 4.24 4.31 9.29
CA GLY A 22 4.67 4.95 8.06
C GLY A 22 3.50 5.64 7.36
N SER A 23 3.82 6.41 6.32
CA SER A 23 2.80 7.05 5.48
C SER A 23 3.23 7.04 4.03
N GLY A 24 2.25 7.17 3.14
CA GLY A 24 2.51 7.23 1.71
C GLY A 24 1.38 7.92 0.96
N LEU A 25 1.58 8.08 -0.34
CA LEU A 25 0.60 8.63 -1.26
C LEU A 25 0.43 7.68 -2.44
N ALA A 26 -0.81 7.50 -2.88
CA ALA A 26 -1.14 6.71 -4.06
C ALA A 26 -2.05 7.49 -5.01
N VAL A 27 -1.85 7.27 -6.29
CA VAL A 27 -2.72 7.67 -7.39
C VAL A 27 -3.34 6.41 -7.96
N LEU A 28 -4.66 6.38 -8.00
CA LEU A 28 -5.46 5.35 -8.64
C LEU A 28 -6.08 5.93 -9.91
N ARG A 29 -5.87 5.26 -11.05
CA ARG A 29 -6.46 5.64 -12.33
C ARG A 29 -6.67 4.41 -13.20
N ASP A 30 -7.86 4.23 -13.75
CA ASP A 30 -8.17 3.18 -14.74
C ASP A 30 -7.69 1.77 -14.31
N GLY A 31 -7.91 1.40 -13.04
CA GLY A 31 -7.49 0.10 -12.51
C GLY A 31 -5.98 -0.02 -12.24
N LYS A 32 -5.20 1.08 -12.35
CA LYS A 32 -3.78 1.15 -12.04
C LYS A 32 -3.52 1.86 -10.71
N VAL A 33 -2.45 1.44 -10.04
CA VAL A 33 -1.94 2.07 -8.82
C VAL A 33 -0.50 2.53 -9.09
N LEU A 34 -0.20 3.76 -8.71
CA LEU A 34 1.16 4.28 -8.58
C LEU A 34 1.24 5.03 -7.25
N GLY A 35 2.24 4.75 -6.44
CA GLY A 35 2.46 5.54 -5.24
C GLY A 35 3.85 5.36 -4.66
N SER A 36 4.11 6.11 -3.60
CA SER A 36 5.39 6.10 -2.91
C SER A 36 5.24 6.51 -1.46
N ASP A 37 6.28 6.28 -0.68
CA ASP A 37 6.46 6.83 0.65
C ASP A 37 7.56 7.91 0.69
N PRO A 38 7.68 8.67 1.80
CA PRO A 38 8.75 9.67 1.97
C PRO A 38 10.17 9.09 2.02
N LEU A 39 10.33 7.78 2.25
CA LEU A 39 11.62 7.10 2.35
C LEU A 39 12.10 6.54 1.00
N GLY A 40 11.33 6.77 -0.06
CA GLY A 40 11.71 6.43 -1.44
C GLY A 40 11.25 5.06 -1.90
N ALA A 41 10.46 4.33 -1.10
CA ALA A 41 9.83 3.11 -1.59
C ALA A 41 8.72 3.48 -2.58
N VAL A 42 8.66 2.74 -3.69
CA VAL A 42 7.68 2.97 -4.77
C VAL A 42 6.83 1.72 -4.92
N PHE A 43 5.51 1.87 -4.97
CA PHE A 43 4.60 0.77 -5.25
C PHE A 43 3.79 1.03 -6.51
N THR A 44 3.75 0.05 -7.40
CA THR A 44 3.04 0.10 -8.68
C THR A 44 2.19 -1.14 -8.87
N GLY A 45 1.07 -1.05 -9.57
CA GLY A 45 0.30 -2.25 -9.88
C GLY A 45 -1.13 -1.97 -10.31
N THR A 46 -2.04 -2.82 -9.86
CA THR A 46 -3.44 -2.81 -10.29
C THR A 46 -4.40 -2.94 -9.12
N TYR A 47 -5.59 -2.38 -9.29
CA TYR A 47 -6.75 -2.63 -8.42
C TYR A 47 -7.96 -3.04 -9.26
N GLU A 48 -8.80 -3.89 -8.68
CA GLU A 48 -10.06 -4.35 -9.29
C GLU A 48 -11.13 -4.57 -8.21
N PHE A 49 -12.39 -4.40 -8.57
CA PHE A 49 -13.50 -4.70 -7.67
C PHE A 49 -14.05 -6.11 -7.92
N ASP A 50 -13.95 -6.97 -6.91
CA ASP A 50 -14.56 -8.29 -6.87
C ASP A 50 -16.00 -8.16 -6.37
N ALA A 51 -16.96 -8.06 -7.30
CA ALA A 51 -18.38 -7.87 -6.97
C ALA A 51 -19.00 -9.06 -6.21
N ALA A 52 -18.51 -10.29 -6.45
CA ALA A 52 -19.03 -11.47 -5.76
C ALA A 52 -18.66 -11.46 -4.26
N ARG A 53 -17.48 -10.93 -3.94
CA ARG A 53 -16.99 -10.84 -2.55
C ARG A 53 -17.14 -9.45 -1.92
N GLN A 54 -17.55 -8.45 -2.70
CA GLN A 54 -17.63 -7.04 -2.28
C GLN A 54 -16.28 -6.50 -1.76
N LEU A 55 -15.18 -6.85 -2.45
CA LEU A 55 -13.82 -6.49 -2.07
C LEU A 55 -13.09 -5.75 -3.20
N ASN A 56 -12.29 -4.75 -2.83
CA ASN A 56 -11.33 -4.16 -3.74
C ASN A 56 -10.01 -4.92 -3.63
N ARG A 57 -9.66 -5.69 -4.66
CA ARG A 57 -8.39 -6.43 -4.72
C ARG A 57 -7.31 -5.50 -5.23
N VAL A 58 -6.13 -5.57 -4.62
CA VAL A 58 -4.94 -4.90 -5.09
C VAL A 58 -3.82 -5.91 -5.31
N ARG A 59 -3.06 -5.71 -6.39
CA ARG A 59 -1.82 -6.43 -6.66
C ARG A 59 -0.77 -5.38 -6.97
N LEU A 60 0.25 -5.30 -6.13
CA LEU A 60 1.28 -4.28 -6.19
C LEU A 60 2.66 -4.93 -6.24
N ARG A 61 3.58 -4.29 -6.94
CA ARG A 61 5.01 -4.46 -6.85
C ARG A 61 5.55 -3.29 -6.02
N LEU A 62 6.21 -3.59 -4.92
CA LEU A 62 6.90 -2.63 -4.06
C LEU A 62 8.40 -2.72 -4.35
N ASP A 63 8.98 -1.64 -4.84
CA ASP A 63 10.42 -1.48 -5.01
C ASP A 63 10.94 -0.64 -3.84
N VAL A 64 11.83 -1.24 -3.06
CA VAL A 64 12.47 -0.66 -1.88
C VAL A 64 13.91 -0.26 -2.26
N PRO A 65 14.33 0.98 -1.99
CA PRO A 65 15.68 1.43 -2.34
C PRO A 65 16.78 0.66 -1.59
N PRO A 66 18.03 0.71 -2.07
CA PRO A 66 19.20 0.23 -1.33
C PRO A 66 19.20 0.69 0.11
N ASP A 67 19.52 -0.24 1.01
CA ASP A 67 19.58 -0.05 2.46
C ASP A 67 18.26 0.39 3.11
N GLY A 68 17.16 0.38 2.34
CA GLY A 68 15.82 0.68 2.83
C GLY A 68 15.34 -0.37 3.83
N VAL A 69 14.64 0.10 4.87
CA VAL A 69 14.02 -0.73 5.89
C VAL A 69 12.54 -0.42 5.95
N LEU A 70 11.72 -1.46 5.79
CA LEU A 70 10.27 -1.33 5.89
C LEU A 70 9.83 -1.22 7.36
N VAL A 71 8.60 -0.73 7.59
CA VAL A 71 7.98 -0.69 8.93
C VAL A 71 7.88 -2.08 9.60
N THR A 72 8.00 -3.16 8.82
CA THR A 72 8.06 -4.54 9.29
C THR A 72 9.43 -4.95 9.85
N GLY A 73 10.45 -4.11 9.67
CA GLY A 73 11.86 -4.43 9.93
C GLY A 73 12.55 -5.17 8.78
N PHE A 74 11.84 -5.46 7.68
CA PHE A 74 12.46 -6.05 6.49
C PHE A 74 13.51 -5.10 5.92
N SER A 75 14.75 -5.57 5.80
CA SER A 75 15.85 -4.83 5.20
C SER A 75 16.07 -5.26 3.75
N ALA A 76 16.09 -4.29 2.84
CA ALA A 76 16.27 -4.51 1.41
C ALA A 76 17.73 -4.80 1.00
N GLY A 77 18.70 -4.53 1.88
CA GLY A 77 20.13 -4.69 1.62
C GLY A 77 20.68 -3.71 0.57
N ALA A 78 21.98 -3.84 0.26
CA ALA A 78 22.74 -2.87 -0.52
C ALA A 78 22.29 -2.71 -2.00
N THR A 79 21.47 -3.62 -2.52
CA THR A 79 20.94 -3.55 -3.89
C THR A 79 19.48 -3.11 -3.95
N GLY A 80 18.83 -2.92 -2.81
CA GLY A 80 17.39 -2.78 -2.72
C GLY A 80 16.68 -4.11 -2.92
N ALA A 81 15.35 -4.07 -2.87
CA ALA A 81 14.50 -5.24 -2.96
C ALA A 81 13.21 -4.94 -3.70
N THR A 82 12.70 -5.95 -4.42
CA THR A 82 11.37 -5.90 -5.03
C THR A 82 10.49 -6.95 -4.37
N LEU A 83 9.30 -6.54 -3.94
CA LEU A 83 8.33 -7.39 -3.26
C LEU A 83 6.99 -7.37 -3.99
N ASP A 84 6.41 -8.54 -4.22
CA ASP A 84 5.02 -8.65 -4.67
C ASP A 84 4.08 -8.62 -3.47
N ILE A 85 3.06 -7.79 -3.55
CA ILE A 85 2.08 -7.55 -2.50
C ILE A 85 0.68 -7.82 -3.08
N ALA A 86 -0.09 -8.63 -2.38
CA ALA A 86 -1.50 -8.86 -2.68
C ALA A 86 -2.34 -8.50 -1.45
N GLY A 87 -3.37 -7.68 -1.66
CA GLY A 87 -4.24 -7.20 -0.60
C GLY A 87 -5.69 -7.10 -1.04
N ALA A 88 -6.58 -6.96 -0.07
CA ALA A 88 -7.98 -6.68 -0.32
C ALA A 88 -8.54 -5.71 0.72
N PHE A 89 -9.31 -4.72 0.27
CA PHE A 89 -9.98 -3.74 1.12
C PHE A 89 -11.49 -3.92 1.05
N SER A 90 -12.12 -3.98 2.21
CA SER A 90 -13.58 -3.98 2.35
C SER A 90 -14.11 -2.53 2.27
N GLY A 91 -15.24 -2.32 1.58
CA GLY A 91 -15.96 -1.04 1.60
C GLY A 91 -15.61 -0.04 0.47
N SER A 92 -16.08 1.20 0.63
CA SER A 92 -15.84 2.33 -0.26
C SER A 92 -14.72 3.24 0.24
N ALA A 93 -14.13 4.01 -0.68
CA ALA A 93 -12.86 4.74 -0.59
C ALA A 93 -12.69 5.80 0.52
N ALA A 94 -13.72 6.11 1.31
CA ALA A 94 -13.70 7.28 2.20
C ALA A 94 -12.66 7.16 3.33
N ASP A 95 -12.59 5.99 3.97
CA ASP A 95 -11.56 5.64 4.95
C ASP A 95 -11.70 4.13 5.22
N THR A 96 -10.74 3.31 4.81
CA THR A 96 -10.79 1.87 5.07
C THR A 96 -9.43 1.32 5.46
N THR A 97 -9.45 0.30 6.32
CA THR A 97 -8.27 -0.36 6.85
C THR A 97 -8.27 -1.82 6.41
N ALA A 98 -7.13 -2.31 5.95
CA ALA A 98 -6.90 -3.72 5.70
C ALA A 98 -5.58 -4.18 6.32
N PHE A 99 -5.48 -5.48 6.60
CA PHE A 99 -4.21 -6.10 6.94
C PHE A 99 -3.66 -6.84 5.72
N ILE A 100 -2.44 -6.51 5.34
CA ILE A 100 -1.76 -7.05 4.16
C ILE A 100 -0.45 -7.71 4.61
N GLN A 101 -0.10 -8.84 4.01
CA GLN A 101 1.19 -9.50 4.27
C GLN A 101 2.27 -8.89 3.38
N ILE A 102 3.34 -8.38 3.99
CA ILE A 102 4.50 -7.84 3.30
C ILE A 102 5.75 -8.51 3.87
N ALA A 103 6.50 -9.20 3.01
CA ALA A 103 7.69 -9.97 3.41
C ALA A 103 7.43 -10.95 4.60
N GLY A 104 6.23 -11.54 4.65
CA GLY A 104 5.83 -12.48 5.70
C GLY A 104 5.36 -11.86 7.02
N ALA A 105 5.28 -10.52 7.09
CA ALA A 105 4.78 -9.81 8.27
C ALA A 105 3.45 -9.09 7.97
N PRO A 106 2.49 -9.08 8.92
CA PRO A 106 1.25 -8.33 8.78
C PRO A 106 1.51 -6.82 8.91
N VAL A 107 0.96 -6.06 7.96
CA VAL A 107 0.94 -4.59 7.96
C VAL A 107 -0.50 -4.12 7.88
N GLY A 108 -0.90 -3.31 8.86
CA GLY A 108 -2.15 -2.55 8.78
C GLY A 108 -1.98 -1.39 7.80
N VAL A 109 -2.86 -1.31 6.81
CA VAL A 109 -2.87 -0.26 5.80
C VAL A 109 -4.21 0.45 5.88
N GLN A 110 -4.19 1.72 6.29
CA GLN A 110 -5.32 2.62 6.16
C GLN A 110 -5.18 3.41 4.86
N ILE A 111 -6.26 3.49 4.10
CA ILE A 111 -6.35 4.33 2.90
C ILE A 111 -7.44 5.38 3.09
N ARG A 112 -7.16 6.60 2.64
CA ARG A 112 -8.07 7.73 2.72
C ARG A 112 -8.10 8.48 1.40
N TYR A 113 -9.29 8.65 0.82
CA TYR A 113 -9.47 9.49 -0.36
C TYR A 113 -9.17 10.96 -0.05
N LEU A 114 -8.28 11.57 -0.81
CA LEU A 114 -7.88 12.98 -0.66
C LEU A 114 -8.54 13.88 -1.70
N GLY A 115 -8.89 13.33 -2.87
CA GLY A 115 -9.54 14.10 -3.92
C GLY A 115 -9.38 13.48 -5.31
N PRO A 116 -10.05 14.08 -6.30
CA PRO A 116 -9.96 13.63 -7.68
C PRO A 116 -8.58 13.93 -8.27
N LEU A 117 -8.28 13.30 -9.40
CA LEU A 117 -7.08 13.61 -10.16
C LEU A 117 -7.24 14.99 -10.83
N PRO A 118 -6.15 15.76 -10.98
CA PRO A 118 -6.19 16.97 -11.79
C PRO A 118 -6.51 16.62 -13.24
N ASN A 119 -7.35 17.45 -13.86
CA ASN A 119 -7.73 17.38 -15.28
C ASN A 119 -6.55 17.72 -16.20
#